data_AF-A0A9C7QEC8-F1
#
_entry.id   AF-A0A9C7QEC8-F1
#
_cell.length_a   1.000
_cell.length_b   1.000
_cell.length_c   1.000
_cell.angle_alpha   90.00
_cell.angle_beta   90.00
_cell.angle_gamma   90.00
#
_symmetry.space_group_name_H-M   'P 1'
#
loop_
_entity.id
_entity.type
_entity.pdbx_description
1 polymer ?
#
loop_
_entity_poly.entity_id
_entity_poly.type
_entity_poly.pdbx_seq_one_letter_code
_entity_poly.pdbx_strand_id
1 'polypeptide(L)' 'KRRSQVWKLSAPSFSRCKQCGELKLAHRVCGNCGYYNDKVVIAKEA' A
#
# COMPACT_ATOMS: atom_id res chain seq x y z
N LYS A 1 2.84 33.60 -13.53
CA LYS A 1 2.94 32.15 -13.20
C LYS A 1 3.41 32.03 -11.75
N ARG A 2 2.54 31.66 -10.80
CA ARG A 2 2.84 31.69 -9.35
C ARG A 2 3.66 30.44 -8.97
N ARG A 3 4.73 30.60 -8.19
CA ARG A 3 5.63 29.49 -7.81
C ARG A 3 4.90 28.30 -7.14
N SER A 4 3.78 28.57 -6.48
CA SER A 4 2.94 27.55 -5.83
C SER A 4 2.21 26.60 -6.80
N GLN A 5 2.13 26.90 -8.09
CA GLN A 5 1.39 26.05 -9.05
C GLN A 5 2.01 24.66 -9.26
N VAL A 6 3.30 24.49 -8.95
CA VAL A 6 4.03 23.21 -9.09
C VAL A 6 4.08 22.40 -7.79
N TRP A 7 3.61 22.96 -6.67
CA TRP A 7 3.61 22.28 -5.36
C TRP A 7 2.35 21.42 -5.19
N LYS A 8 2.20 20.42 -6.06
CA LYS A 8 1.07 19.48 -6.00
C LYS A 8 1.54 18.17 -5.37
N LEU A 9 0.74 17.63 -4.46
CA LEU A 9 0.92 16.28 -3.93
C LEU A 9 0.33 15.29 -4.94
N SER A 10 1.10 14.26 -5.30
CA SER A 10 0.62 13.13 -6.09
C SER A 10 0.21 11.99 -5.17
N ALA A 11 -0.87 11.29 -5.52
CA ALA A 11 -1.27 10.09 -4.80
C ALA A 11 -0.27 8.96 -5.08
N PRO A 12 0.17 8.21 -4.06
CA PRO A 12 1.00 7.03 -4.26
C PRO A 12 0.21 5.90 -4.93
N SER A 13 0.92 4.96 -5.54
CA SER A 13 0.31 3.80 -6.17
C SER A 13 -0.09 2.74 -5.14
N PHE A 14 -1.34 2.27 -5.26
CA PHE A 14 -1.88 1.17 -4.45
C PHE A 14 -2.18 -0.05 -5.32
N SER A 15 -2.07 -1.22 -4.71
CA SER A 15 -2.33 -2.52 -5.30
C SER A 15 -3.27 -3.30 -4.38
N ARG A 16 -4.17 -4.11 -4.94
CA ARG A 16 -5.04 -4.97 -4.12
C ARG A 16 -4.23 -6.13 -3.52
N CYS A 17 -4.43 -6.39 -2.23
CA CYS A 17 -3.91 -7.56 -1.57
C CYS A 17 -4.68 -8.80 -2.05
N LYS A 18 -3.96 -9.87 -2.39
CA LYS A 18 -4.58 -11.14 -2.84
C LYS A 18 -5.32 -11.89 -1.73
N GLN A 19 -4.92 -11.69 -0.48
CA GLN A 19 -5.42 -12.46 0.67
C GLN A 19 -6.62 -11.78 1.35
N CYS A 20 -6.58 -10.46 1.58
CA CYS A 20 -7.66 -9.72 2.24
C CYS A 20 -8.43 -8.77 1.32
N GLY A 21 -8.03 -8.60 0.06
CA GLY A 21 -8.67 -7.68 -0.90
C GLY A 21 -8.40 -6.19 -0.66
N GLU A 22 -7.81 -5.80 0.47
CA GLU A 22 -7.55 -4.40 0.82
C GLU A 22 -6.44 -3.77 -0.03
N LEU A 23 -6.50 -2.45 -0.19
CA LEU A 23 -5.48 -1.68 -0.89
C LEU A 23 -4.21 -1.60 -0.04
N LYS A 24 -3.12 -2.12 -0.58
CA LYS A 24 -1.79 -2.03 -0.01
C LYS A 24 -0.84 -1.30 -0.95
N LEU A 25 0.20 -0.70 -0.39
CA LEU A 25 1.28 -0.13 -1.17
C LEU A 25 2.00 -1.22 -1.99
N ALA A 26 2.36 -0.89 -3.22
CA ALA A 26 3.12 -1.78 -4.08
C ALA A 26 4.47 -2.15 -3.40
N HIS A 27 4.89 -3.41 -3.58
CA HIS A 27 6.12 -3.97 -3.00
C HIS A 27 6.23 -3.91 -1.46
N ARG A 28 5.13 -3.70 -0.74
CA ARG A 28 5.10 -3.76 0.73
C ARG A 28 4.24 -4.92 1.24
N VAL A 29 4.53 -5.33 2.48
CA VAL A 29 3.70 -6.25 3.26
C VAL A 29 2.35 -5.58 3.50
N CYS A 30 1.26 -6.34 3.40
CA CYS A 30 -0.06 -5.81 3.75
C CYS A 30 -0.09 -5.49 5.26
N GLY A 31 -0.44 -4.26 5.62
CA GLY A 31 -0.50 -3.84 7.02
C GLY A 31 -1.59 -4.53 7.84
N ASN A 32 -2.65 -4.96 7.15
CA ASN A 32 -3.81 -5.62 7.71
C ASN A 32 -3.57 -7.12 7.91
N CYS A 33 -3.37 -7.89 6.83
CA CYS A 33 -3.19 -9.34 6.93
C CYS A 33 -1.75 -9.82 7.14
N GLY A 34 -0.73 -8.95 7.04
CA GLY A 34 0.67 -9.34 7.26
C GLY A 34 1.31 -10.20 6.15
N TYR A 35 0.62 -10.39 5.02
CA TYR A 35 1.10 -11.19 3.89
C TYR A 35 1.92 -10.38 2.87
N TYR A 36 2.98 -11.00 2.38
CA TYR A 36 3.71 -10.59 1.19
C TYR A 36 4.06 -11.81 0.33
N ASN A 37 3.62 -11.79 -0.93
CA ASN A 37 3.87 -12.87 -1.89
C ASN A 37 3.53 -14.27 -1.34
N ASP A 38 2.32 -14.38 -0.78
CA ASP A 38 1.73 -15.61 -0.22
C ASP A 38 2.50 -16.21 0.97
N LYS A 39 3.46 -15.46 1.54
CA LYS A 39 4.12 -15.78 2.80
C LYS A 39 3.61 -14.86 3.90
N VAL A 40 3.34 -15.44 5.08
CA VAL A 40 3.10 -14.70 6.32
C VAL A 40 4.43 -14.12 6.78
N VAL A 41 4.59 -12.80 6.66
CA VAL A 41 5.80 -12.12 7.15
C VAL A 41 5.58 -11.60 8.57
N ILE A 42 4.34 -11.24 8.89
CA ILE A 42 3.94 -10.78 10.21
C ILE A 42 2.68 -11.56 10.57
N ALA A 43 2.72 -12.35 11.65
CA ALA A 43 1.53 -12.97 12.20
C ALA A 43 0.69 -11.87 12.86
N LYS A 44 -0.24 -11.30 12.10
CA LYS A 44 -1.29 -10.44 12.61
C LYS A 44 -2.60 -11.19 12.51
N GLU A 45 -3.29 -11.32 13.63
CA GLU A 45 -4.68 -11.77 13.66
C GLU A 45 -5.52 -10.77 12.87
N ALA A 46 -6.35 -11.31 11.99
CA ALA A 46 -7.11 -10.58 10.97
C ALA A 46 -8.26 -9.75 11.56
#